data_AF-A0A938EKT6-F1
#
_entry.id   AF-A0A938EKT6-F1
#
_cell.length_a   1.000
_cell.length_b   1.000
_cell.length_c   1.000
_cell.angle_alpha   90.00
_cell.angle_beta   90.00
_cell.angle_gamma   90.00
#
_symmetry.space_group_name_H-M   'P 1'
#
loop_
_entity.id
_entity.type
_entity.pdbx_description
1 polymer ?
#
loop_
_entity_poly.entity_id
_entity_poly.type
_entity_poly.pdbx_seq_one_letter_code
_entity_poly.pdbx_strand_id
1 'polypeptide(L)'
;MVSSRIARSVVALAASAVIASVLTAPMAQAAESSPRVVNGRDPVDAEVPSLVHVYVAGANCSGTLVDARHVITAAHCIVTSAGATVSPRSMTVGWSPNGRTSGFIRTNVIAAVAHPEYSHVTYVNDIAVLTLAQSLPGAPAMKLTTTEGSTSALSPGTAVRAAGFGYTSASGPLSNRALVADLTVIPDDVCGSENIPYTVSGVTFYGLAIDTSTAVCAIGVKTGTDLLIDTCQGDSGGPLFTGAIGRERLVGLVSVGIGCAGFEGSDPLAIKTPGAYTRIAPYLTWLTGLGVGTTAAPAAPALTAVSTADGIAVTFAPGGTTPAIGYRAVATGAVDGGSCEAVPGELTCTLTGLTIGAAYSVTGYALGTYGESPAATSVSAVAGLPTAKPAKPRILTTKSTPARRLAVSVIGTDPQAWTTTVVVCSDGATTTRATVVNGKAVLSLKPRRDYRCYAKSTNALGSVRSKAIQVSL
;
A
#
# COMPACT_ATOMS: atom_id res chain seq x y z
N MET A 1 75.18 -45.66 -65.95
CA MET A 1 75.46 -45.21 -64.56
C MET A 1 75.59 -43.70 -64.65
N VAL A 2 74.78 -42.82 -64.05
CA VAL A 2 74.25 -42.66 -62.68
C VAL A 2 73.07 -41.67 -62.82
N SER A 3 71.78 -41.95 -62.53
CA SER A 3 71.05 -42.17 -61.26
C SER A 3 71.17 -41.00 -60.26
N SER A 4 70.20 -40.08 -60.17
CA SER A 4 69.05 -40.11 -59.24
C SER A 4 69.20 -39.18 -58.01
N ARG A 5 68.15 -38.37 -57.78
CA ARG A 5 67.43 -38.13 -56.49
C ARG A 5 68.05 -37.30 -55.34
N ILE A 6 67.10 -36.70 -54.57
CA ILE A 6 67.11 -36.24 -53.14
C ILE A 6 67.72 -34.83 -52.92
N ALA A 7 67.02 -33.77 -52.48
CA ALA A 7 66.04 -33.48 -51.41
C ALA A 7 66.66 -33.06 -50.05
N ARG A 8 66.01 -32.05 -49.42
CA ARG A 8 66.06 -31.60 -48.01
C ARG A 8 67.26 -30.72 -47.60
N SER A 9 67.21 -29.75 -46.69
CA SER A 9 66.14 -29.08 -45.92
C SER A 9 66.80 -27.98 -45.03
N VAL A 10 66.07 -26.87 -44.79
CA VAL A 10 65.81 -26.24 -43.46
C VAL A 10 66.87 -25.36 -42.74
N VAL A 11 66.46 -24.08 -42.58
CA VAL A 11 66.57 -23.15 -41.42
C VAL A 11 67.87 -22.38 -41.15
N ALA A 12 67.79 -21.03 -41.22
CA ALA A 12 67.83 -20.16 -40.04
C ALA A 12 67.46 -18.70 -40.37
N LEU A 13 66.63 -18.12 -39.49
CA LEU A 13 66.17 -16.72 -39.38
C LEU A 13 67.33 -15.71 -39.33
N ALA A 14 67.13 -14.51 -39.91
CA ALA A 14 67.09 -13.26 -39.13
C ALA A 14 66.62 -12.07 -40.00
N ALA A 15 65.82 -11.22 -39.35
CA ALA A 15 65.01 -10.13 -39.87
C ALA A 15 65.76 -8.99 -40.57
N SER A 16 65.10 -8.38 -41.56
CA SER A 16 65.34 -7.01 -41.99
C SER A 16 64.03 -6.23 -41.92
N ALA A 17 64.05 -5.16 -41.13
CA ALA A 17 62.95 -4.24 -40.94
C ALA A 17 62.77 -3.33 -42.17
N VAL A 18 61.55 -3.26 -42.69
CA VAL A 18 61.11 -2.19 -43.59
C VAL A 18 59.94 -1.50 -42.91
N ILE A 19 60.17 -0.26 -42.49
CA ILE A 19 59.16 0.62 -41.91
C ILE A 19 58.34 1.20 -43.07
N ALA A 20 57.10 0.74 -43.23
CA ALA A 20 56.12 1.38 -44.10
C ALA A 20 55.37 2.44 -43.29
N SER A 21 55.49 3.71 -43.69
CA SER A 21 54.73 4.82 -43.14
C SER A 21 53.26 4.69 -43.53
N VAL A 22 52.44 4.23 -42.59
CA VAL A 22 50.97 4.29 -42.70
C VAL A 22 50.53 5.69 -42.25
N LEU A 23 49.95 6.45 -43.17
CA LEU A 23 49.13 7.62 -42.88
C LEU A 23 47.95 7.17 -42.02
N THR A 24 48.09 7.32 -40.70
CA THR A 24 46.98 7.17 -39.77
C THR A 24 46.18 8.47 -39.80
N ALA A 25 45.08 8.46 -40.54
CA ALA A 25 44.01 9.42 -40.26
C ALA A 25 43.59 9.21 -38.80
N PRO A 26 43.38 10.28 -38.01
CA PRO A 26 42.80 10.10 -36.68
C PRO A 26 41.39 9.56 -36.88
N MET A 27 41.20 8.27 -36.57
CA MET A 27 39.87 7.74 -36.35
C MET A 27 39.28 8.58 -35.21
N ALA A 28 38.25 9.36 -35.54
CA ALA A 28 37.41 9.97 -34.52
C ALA A 28 36.88 8.82 -33.65
N GLN A 29 37.44 8.73 -32.44
CA GLN A 29 37.00 7.80 -31.42
C GLN A 29 35.53 8.12 -31.11
N ALA A 30 34.67 7.12 -31.27
CA ALA A 30 33.26 7.19 -30.97
C ALA A 30 32.98 7.65 -29.53
N ALA A 31 32.01 8.55 -29.39
CA ALA A 31 31.24 8.83 -28.18
C ALA A 31 29.88 9.37 -28.65
N GLU A 32 28.71 9.01 -28.14
CA GLU A 32 28.24 8.08 -27.11
C GLU A 32 26.71 7.93 -27.33
N SER A 33 26.11 6.86 -26.78
CA SER A 33 24.67 6.63 -26.59
C SER A 33 23.90 5.87 -27.70
N SER A 34 23.67 4.58 -27.44
CA SER A 34 22.49 3.86 -27.94
C SER A 34 21.23 4.31 -27.15
N PRO A 35 20.03 4.39 -27.76
CA PRO A 35 18.84 4.97 -27.14
C PRO A 35 18.16 4.03 -26.11
N ARG A 36 17.74 4.54 -24.93
CA ARG A 36 16.81 3.96 -23.92
C ARG A 36 15.40 4.50 -24.17
N VAL A 37 14.34 3.73 -23.88
CA VAL A 37 13.21 3.69 -24.83
C VAL A 37 13.77 3.35 -26.22
N VAL A 38 13.42 2.18 -26.76
CA VAL A 38 14.03 1.73 -28.00
C VAL A 38 13.67 2.73 -29.10
N ASN A 39 14.69 3.30 -29.75
CA ASN A 39 14.57 4.37 -30.75
C ASN A 39 13.84 5.65 -30.27
N GLY A 40 13.76 5.87 -28.96
CA GLY A 40 13.21 7.09 -28.36
C GLY A 40 14.14 8.30 -28.51
N ARG A 41 13.71 9.43 -27.93
CA ARG A 41 14.46 10.69 -27.93
C ARG A 41 14.73 11.19 -26.52
N ASP A 42 15.74 12.06 -26.40
CA ASP A 42 15.93 12.84 -25.19
C ASP A 42 14.65 13.66 -24.89
N PRO A 43 14.25 13.77 -23.62
CA PRO A 43 13.19 14.69 -23.21
C PRO A 43 13.64 16.10 -23.56
N VAL A 44 12.73 16.88 -24.12
CA VAL A 44 12.99 18.30 -24.37
C VAL A 44 12.68 19.05 -23.08
N ASP A 45 13.63 19.82 -22.58
CA ASP A 45 13.51 20.57 -21.32
C ASP A 45 13.09 19.67 -20.13
N ALA A 46 12.04 20.06 -19.41
CA ALA A 46 11.47 19.38 -18.26
C ALA A 46 10.19 18.61 -18.64
N GLU A 47 10.15 17.94 -19.79
CA GLU A 47 8.95 17.25 -20.33
C GLU A 47 8.43 16.11 -19.46
N VAL A 48 9.29 15.44 -18.69
CA VAL A 48 8.89 14.31 -17.82
C VAL A 48 9.36 14.49 -16.38
N PRO A 49 9.03 15.62 -15.75
CA PRO A 49 9.67 15.99 -14.50
C PRO A 49 9.05 15.25 -13.31
N SER A 50 7.90 14.60 -13.49
CA SER A 50 7.22 13.75 -12.52
C SER A 50 7.66 12.29 -12.58
N LEU A 51 8.53 11.92 -13.53
CA LEU A 51 9.05 10.57 -13.68
C LEU A 51 9.97 10.25 -12.50
N VAL A 52 9.71 9.14 -11.83
CA VAL A 52 10.51 8.65 -10.71
C VAL A 52 11.05 7.26 -11.01
N HIS A 53 12.14 6.91 -10.32
CA HIS A 53 12.70 5.57 -10.38
C HIS A 53 12.27 4.80 -9.13
N VAL A 54 11.66 3.64 -9.36
CA VAL A 54 11.12 2.76 -8.32
C VAL A 54 12.08 1.59 -8.15
N TYR A 55 12.77 1.57 -7.01
CA TYR A 55 13.65 0.47 -6.64
C TYR A 55 12.88 -0.51 -5.77
N VAL A 56 12.73 -1.73 -6.26
CA VAL A 56 12.16 -2.85 -5.51
C VAL A 56 13.27 -3.88 -5.34
N ALA A 57 13.34 -4.58 -4.20
CA ALA A 57 14.38 -5.59 -3.99
C ALA A 57 14.40 -6.62 -5.14
N GLY A 58 15.43 -6.55 -6.00
CA GLY A 58 15.60 -7.43 -7.17
C GLY A 58 15.05 -6.90 -8.50
N ALA A 59 14.39 -5.73 -8.53
CA ALA A 59 13.83 -5.14 -9.75
C ALA A 59 14.01 -3.61 -9.81
N ASN A 60 14.09 -3.07 -11.02
CA ASN A 60 14.07 -1.64 -11.27
C ASN A 60 12.88 -1.34 -12.16
N CYS A 61 12.03 -0.41 -11.71
CA CYS A 61 10.89 0.07 -12.45
C CYS A 61 10.91 1.60 -12.50
N SER A 62 10.03 2.15 -13.31
CA SER A 62 9.71 3.57 -13.30
C SER A 62 8.37 3.80 -12.59
N GLY A 63 8.05 5.06 -12.35
CA GLY A 63 6.79 5.45 -11.72
C GLY A 63 6.47 6.90 -12.05
N THR A 64 5.26 7.33 -11.72
CA THR A 64 4.84 8.72 -11.88
C THR A 64 4.43 9.30 -10.54
N LEU A 65 5.10 10.37 -10.11
CA LEU A 65 4.65 11.17 -8.98
C LEU A 65 3.39 11.95 -9.40
N VAL A 66 2.27 11.69 -8.72
CA VAL A 66 0.96 12.26 -9.08
C VAL A 66 0.41 13.25 -8.06
N ASP A 67 1.06 13.32 -6.91
CA ASP A 67 0.87 14.35 -5.89
C ASP A 67 2.10 14.42 -4.97
N ALA A 68 2.01 15.02 -3.78
CA ALA A 68 3.18 15.22 -2.93
C ALA A 68 3.82 13.92 -2.41
N ARG A 69 3.05 12.83 -2.25
CA ARG A 69 3.52 11.59 -1.60
C ARG A 69 3.05 10.30 -2.28
N HIS A 70 2.29 10.35 -3.37
CA HIS A 70 1.86 9.15 -4.08
C HIS A 70 2.55 9.02 -5.43
N VAL A 71 3.06 7.83 -5.67
CA VAL A 71 3.58 7.39 -6.96
C VAL A 71 2.67 6.30 -7.49
N ILE A 72 2.22 6.44 -8.73
CA ILE A 72 1.56 5.35 -9.46
C ILE A 72 2.61 4.61 -10.26
N THR A 73 2.57 3.28 -10.21
CA THR A 73 3.47 2.36 -10.91
C THR A 73 2.67 1.13 -11.38
N ALA A 74 3.29 0.23 -12.15
CA ALA A 74 2.70 -1.06 -12.49
C ALA A 74 2.67 -1.99 -11.26
N ALA A 75 1.64 -2.84 -11.15
CA ALA A 75 1.53 -3.83 -10.09
C ALA A 75 2.60 -4.92 -10.18
N HIS A 76 2.95 -5.36 -11.40
CA HIS A 76 3.99 -6.36 -11.61
C HIS A 76 5.37 -5.92 -11.09
N CYS A 77 5.59 -4.61 -10.90
CA CYS A 77 6.81 -4.11 -10.27
C CYS A 77 6.90 -4.46 -8.78
N ILE A 78 5.75 -4.59 -8.10
CA ILE A 78 5.68 -4.79 -6.65
C ILE A 78 5.08 -6.14 -6.25
N VAL A 79 4.58 -6.91 -7.21
CA VAL A 79 4.02 -8.25 -7.00
C VAL A 79 4.97 -9.27 -7.63
N THR A 80 5.39 -10.25 -6.84
CA THR A 80 6.28 -11.31 -7.33
C THR A 80 5.56 -12.23 -8.30
N SER A 81 6.31 -13.05 -9.04
CA SER A 81 5.74 -14.09 -9.91
C SER A 81 4.88 -15.13 -9.18
N ALA A 82 4.98 -15.21 -7.84
CA ALA A 82 4.12 -16.02 -6.99
C ALA A 82 2.86 -15.29 -6.50
N GLY A 83 2.61 -14.06 -6.97
CA GLY A 83 1.45 -13.26 -6.60
C GLY A 83 1.57 -12.53 -5.26
N ALA A 84 2.73 -12.57 -4.59
CA ALA A 84 2.92 -11.92 -3.30
C ALA A 84 3.38 -10.47 -3.47
N THR A 85 2.75 -9.53 -2.76
CA THR A 85 3.22 -8.13 -2.73
C THR A 85 4.51 -8.02 -1.91
N VAL A 86 5.53 -7.38 -2.49
CA VAL A 86 6.81 -7.12 -1.84
C VAL A 86 6.61 -6.12 -0.70
N SER A 87 7.35 -6.30 0.41
CA SER A 87 7.26 -5.39 1.55
C SER A 87 7.65 -3.95 1.17
N PRO A 88 6.90 -2.92 1.60
CA PRO A 88 7.29 -1.51 1.40
C PRO A 88 8.68 -1.17 1.93
N ARG A 89 9.14 -1.86 3.00
CA ARG A 89 10.48 -1.67 3.58
C ARG A 89 11.61 -2.06 2.64
N SER A 90 11.32 -2.87 1.63
CA SER A 90 12.24 -3.30 0.58
C SER A 90 12.16 -2.40 -0.66
N MET A 91 11.47 -1.26 -0.56
CA MET A 91 11.24 -0.33 -1.66
C MET A 91 11.69 1.08 -1.32
N THR A 92 12.15 1.78 -2.34
CA THR A 92 12.47 3.21 -2.27
C THR A 92 12.16 3.84 -3.60
N VAL A 93 11.83 5.13 -3.59
CA VAL A 93 11.60 5.91 -4.79
C VAL A 93 12.66 6.99 -4.84
N GLY A 94 13.23 7.21 -6.03
CA GLY A 94 14.15 8.30 -6.24
C GLY A 94 13.83 9.17 -7.45
N TRP A 95 14.28 10.41 -7.38
CA TRP A 95 13.99 11.45 -8.35
C TRP A 95 15.16 12.42 -8.50
N SER A 96 15.32 12.94 -9.71
CA SER A 96 16.19 14.08 -10.02
C SER A 96 15.71 14.80 -11.28
N PRO A 97 15.85 16.14 -11.35
CA PRO A 97 15.53 16.90 -12.56
C PRO A 97 16.45 16.56 -13.75
N ASN A 98 17.64 16.01 -13.51
CA ASN A 98 18.65 15.68 -14.54
C ASN A 98 18.89 14.17 -14.70
N GLY A 99 17.93 13.35 -14.26
CA GLY A 99 18.09 11.89 -14.19
C GLY A 99 19.09 11.44 -13.11
N ARG A 100 19.54 10.19 -13.15
CA ARG A 100 20.35 9.54 -12.10
C ARG A 100 21.78 10.06 -11.96
N THR A 101 22.16 11.12 -12.70
CA THR A 101 23.54 11.60 -12.81
C THR A 101 23.94 12.61 -11.73
N SER A 102 23.00 13.39 -11.19
CA SER A 102 23.26 14.39 -10.15
C SER A 102 21.96 14.79 -9.42
N GLY A 103 22.05 15.22 -8.15
CA GLY A 103 20.89 15.74 -7.40
C GLY A 103 19.81 14.71 -7.08
N PHE A 104 20.14 13.42 -7.06
CA PHE A 104 19.18 12.33 -6.84
C PHE A 104 18.73 12.26 -5.38
N ILE A 105 17.46 12.58 -5.14
CA ILE A 105 16.81 12.44 -3.84
C ILE A 105 16.13 11.07 -3.80
N ARG A 106 16.23 10.38 -2.67
CA ARG A 106 15.62 9.07 -2.45
C ARG A 106 14.81 9.09 -1.17
N THR A 107 13.62 8.51 -1.20
CA THR A 107 12.70 8.42 -0.07
C THR A 107 12.20 6.99 0.09
N ASN A 108 11.90 6.60 1.33
CA ASN A 108 11.37 5.28 1.65
C ASN A 108 9.90 5.18 1.26
N VAL A 109 9.45 3.96 0.98
CA VAL A 109 8.02 3.67 0.81
C VAL A 109 7.45 3.17 2.14
N ILE A 110 6.33 3.76 2.57
CA ILE A 110 5.64 3.37 3.81
C ILE A 110 4.41 2.51 3.56
N ALA A 111 3.84 2.56 2.37
CA ALA A 111 2.76 1.67 1.93
C ALA A 111 2.89 1.39 0.43
N ALA A 112 2.58 0.15 0.03
CA ALA A 112 2.55 -0.28 -1.36
C ALA A 112 1.28 -1.12 -1.56
N VAL A 113 0.41 -0.69 -2.48
CA VAL A 113 -0.90 -1.29 -2.68
C VAL A 113 -1.06 -1.58 -4.18
N ALA A 114 -1.06 -2.84 -4.56
CA ALA A 114 -1.47 -3.28 -5.89
C ALA A 114 -3.00 -3.29 -5.98
N HIS A 115 -3.55 -3.13 -7.19
CA HIS A 115 -4.98 -3.31 -7.40
C HIS A 115 -5.42 -4.71 -6.91
N PRO A 116 -6.50 -4.83 -6.13
CA PRO A 116 -6.90 -6.10 -5.52
C PRO A 116 -7.25 -7.19 -6.56
N GLU A 117 -7.65 -6.76 -7.76
CA GLU A 117 -7.96 -7.65 -8.88
C GLU A 117 -6.80 -7.78 -9.89
N TYR A 118 -5.58 -7.40 -9.49
CA TYR A 118 -4.39 -7.61 -10.33
C TYR A 118 -4.12 -9.11 -10.53
N SER A 119 -3.90 -9.50 -11.78
CA SER A 119 -3.52 -10.86 -12.16
C SER A 119 -2.07 -10.89 -12.62
N HIS A 120 -1.20 -11.55 -11.85
CA HIS A 120 0.20 -11.77 -12.23
C HIS A 120 0.39 -12.75 -13.40
N VAL A 121 -0.69 -13.39 -13.87
CA VAL A 121 -0.69 -14.29 -15.03
C VAL A 121 -1.06 -13.53 -16.30
N THR A 122 -2.11 -12.70 -16.24
CA THR A 122 -2.68 -12.03 -17.42
C THR A 122 -2.34 -10.54 -17.51
N TYR A 123 -1.70 -9.97 -16.49
CA TYR A 123 -1.43 -8.53 -16.34
C TYR A 123 -2.68 -7.64 -16.35
N VAL A 124 -3.88 -8.23 -16.23
CA VAL A 124 -5.12 -7.47 -16.02
C VAL A 124 -5.02 -6.71 -14.70
N ASN A 125 -5.44 -5.44 -14.71
CA ASN A 125 -5.33 -4.51 -13.58
C ASN A 125 -3.90 -4.27 -13.09
N ASP A 126 -2.94 -4.18 -14.02
CA ASP A 126 -1.53 -3.91 -13.71
C ASP A 126 -1.26 -2.46 -13.28
N ILE A 127 -1.71 -2.12 -12.07
CA ILE A 127 -1.55 -0.81 -11.44
C ILE A 127 -1.35 -0.95 -9.92
N ALA A 128 -0.44 -0.16 -9.39
CA ALA A 128 -0.15 -0.05 -7.97
C ALA A 128 0.12 1.39 -7.54
N VAL A 129 -0.09 1.65 -6.25
CA VAL A 129 0.20 2.93 -5.59
C VAL A 129 1.25 2.72 -4.52
N LEU A 130 2.29 3.57 -4.55
CA LEU A 130 3.30 3.68 -3.50
C LEU A 130 3.06 4.97 -2.72
N THR A 131 2.98 4.87 -1.40
CA THR A 131 2.97 6.03 -0.50
C THR A 131 4.37 6.27 0.04
N LEU A 132 4.92 7.45 -0.23
CA LEU A 132 6.26 7.86 0.18
C LEU A 132 6.25 8.29 1.66
N ALA A 133 7.33 7.98 2.38
CA ALA A 133 7.56 8.44 3.75
C ALA A 133 7.62 9.97 3.84
N GLN A 134 8.25 10.58 2.85
CA GLN A 134 8.43 12.02 2.70
C GLN A 134 8.23 12.39 1.23
N SER A 135 7.79 13.62 0.98
CA SER A 135 7.73 14.15 -0.38
C SER A 135 9.13 14.22 -1.01
N LEU A 136 9.17 14.32 -2.33
CA LEU A 136 10.39 14.53 -3.10
C LEU A 136 10.52 16.04 -3.39
N PRO A 137 11.35 16.80 -2.66
CA PRO A 137 11.42 18.25 -2.82
C PRO A 137 11.80 18.64 -4.25
N GLY A 138 11.01 19.55 -4.84
CA GLY A 138 11.22 20.03 -6.20
C GLY A 138 10.68 19.11 -7.31
N ALA A 139 10.23 17.90 -6.99
CA ALA A 139 9.59 17.02 -7.96
C ALA A 139 8.15 17.50 -8.23
N PRO A 140 7.82 17.92 -9.45
CA PRO A 140 6.43 18.26 -9.79
C PRO A 140 5.58 17.00 -9.89
N ALA A 141 4.30 17.13 -9.58
CA ALA A 141 3.31 16.08 -9.72
C ALA A 141 2.58 16.18 -11.07
N MET A 142 2.42 15.06 -11.76
CA MET A 142 1.61 14.98 -12.97
C MET A 142 0.14 14.79 -12.59
N LYS A 143 -0.76 15.55 -13.20
CA LYS A 143 -2.19 15.39 -12.94
C LYS A 143 -2.72 14.11 -13.58
N LEU A 144 -3.63 13.43 -12.89
CA LEU A 144 -4.41 12.35 -13.48
C LEU A 144 -5.32 12.90 -14.58
N THR A 145 -5.59 12.08 -15.59
CA THR A 145 -6.64 12.35 -16.56
C THR A 145 -8.04 12.29 -15.93
N THR A 146 -9.02 12.90 -16.59
CA THR A 146 -10.45 12.64 -16.33
C THR A 146 -10.94 11.52 -17.23
N THR A 147 -12.14 10.98 -16.98
CA THR A 147 -12.74 9.99 -17.88
C THR A 147 -12.83 10.51 -19.32
N GLU A 148 -13.39 11.72 -19.51
CA GLU A 148 -13.49 12.36 -20.84
C GLU A 148 -12.12 12.68 -21.45
N GLY A 149 -11.19 13.15 -20.62
CA GLY A 149 -9.81 13.41 -21.04
C GLY A 149 -9.11 12.13 -21.50
N SER A 150 -9.39 10.99 -20.85
CA SER A 150 -8.85 9.70 -21.26
C SER A 150 -9.46 9.20 -22.56
N THR A 151 -10.78 9.34 -22.75
CA THR A 151 -11.45 8.93 -23.99
C THR A 151 -10.86 9.65 -25.20
N SER A 152 -10.67 10.96 -25.10
CA SER A 152 -10.05 11.76 -26.17
C SER A 152 -8.57 11.42 -26.36
N ALA A 153 -7.79 11.32 -25.28
CA ALA A 153 -6.35 11.05 -25.34
C ALA A 153 -6.00 9.65 -25.85
N LEU A 154 -6.85 8.66 -25.58
CA LEU A 154 -6.65 7.26 -25.95
C LEU A 154 -7.55 6.85 -27.14
N SER A 155 -7.98 7.80 -27.95
CA SER A 155 -8.64 7.51 -29.22
C SER A 155 -7.63 7.01 -30.26
N PRO A 156 -7.96 6.01 -31.09
CA PRO A 156 -7.03 5.49 -32.10
C PRO A 156 -6.49 6.59 -33.03
N GLY A 157 -5.20 6.51 -33.35
CA GLY A 157 -4.49 7.52 -34.15
C GLY A 157 -4.01 8.74 -33.36
N THR A 158 -4.37 8.87 -32.07
CA THR A 158 -3.94 9.99 -31.23
C THR A 158 -2.47 9.84 -30.85
N ALA A 159 -1.74 10.95 -30.89
CA ALA A 159 -0.36 11.01 -30.41
C ALA A 159 -0.31 11.03 -28.88
N VAL A 160 0.50 10.16 -28.31
CA VAL A 160 0.78 10.04 -26.87
C VAL A 160 2.28 9.87 -26.67
N ARG A 161 2.75 10.12 -25.44
CA ARG A 161 4.15 9.91 -25.08
C ARG A 161 4.28 8.96 -23.91
N ALA A 162 5.30 8.12 -23.94
CA ALA A 162 5.71 7.31 -22.80
C ALA A 162 7.11 7.72 -22.33
N ALA A 163 7.44 7.47 -21.07
CA ALA A 163 8.79 7.74 -20.57
C ALA A 163 9.22 6.77 -19.48
N GLY A 164 10.53 6.59 -19.35
CA GLY A 164 11.11 5.71 -18.34
C GLY A 164 12.63 5.80 -18.24
N PHE A 165 13.17 5.02 -17.29
CA PHE A 165 14.61 4.88 -17.01
C PHE A 165 15.18 3.50 -17.41
N GLY A 166 14.43 2.74 -18.19
CA GLY A 166 14.70 1.36 -18.57
C GLY A 166 15.92 1.17 -19.47
N TYR A 167 16.07 -0.06 -19.94
CA TYR A 167 17.18 -0.52 -20.76
C TYR A 167 17.12 0.04 -22.19
N THR A 168 18.28 0.22 -22.84
CA THR A 168 18.42 0.65 -24.26
C THR A 168 18.05 -0.41 -25.30
N SER A 169 18.00 -1.64 -24.85
CA SER A 169 17.81 -2.86 -25.62
C SER A 169 17.47 -3.95 -24.62
N ALA A 170 16.91 -5.07 -25.07
CA ALA A 170 16.46 -6.13 -24.18
C ALA A 170 17.57 -6.78 -23.32
N SER A 171 18.84 -6.39 -23.49
CA SER A 171 20.00 -6.80 -22.67
C SER A 171 20.99 -5.67 -22.32
N GLY A 172 20.63 -4.39 -22.50
CA GLY A 172 21.54 -3.24 -22.27
C GLY A 172 21.78 -2.89 -20.78
N PRO A 173 22.52 -1.80 -20.45
CA PRO A 173 22.57 -1.23 -19.09
C PRO A 173 21.37 -0.28 -18.85
N LEU A 174 20.93 -0.08 -17.60
CA LEU A 174 19.88 0.89 -17.24
C LEU A 174 20.27 2.33 -17.62
N SER A 175 19.27 3.18 -17.87
CA SER A 175 19.52 4.59 -18.16
C SER A 175 19.95 5.39 -16.96
N ASN A 176 20.93 6.28 -17.17
CA ASN A 176 21.19 7.37 -16.25
C ASN A 176 20.33 8.62 -16.55
N ARG A 177 19.58 8.64 -17.66
CA ARG A 177 18.71 9.76 -18.09
C ARG A 177 17.33 9.25 -18.50
N ALA A 178 16.27 10.00 -18.21
CA ALA A 178 14.94 9.67 -18.71
C ALA A 178 14.93 9.79 -20.24
N LEU A 179 14.20 8.93 -20.94
CA LEU A 179 13.95 9.07 -22.39
C LEU A 179 12.45 8.99 -22.68
N VAL A 180 12.06 9.56 -23.82
CA VAL A 180 10.66 9.72 -24.24
C VAL A 180 10.40 8.93 -25.52
N ALA A 181 9.31 8.17 -25.52
CA ALA A 181 8.75 7.49 -26.67
C ALA A 181 7.63 8.33 -27.25
N ASP A 182 7.73 8.77 -28.51
CA ASP A 182 6.59 9.35 -29.23
C ASP A 182 5.81 8.23 -29.91
N LEU A 183 4.55 8.06 -29.52
CA LEU A 183 3.73 6.90 -29.86
C LEU A 183 2.38 7.33 -30.43
N THR A 184 1.75 6.42 -31.14
CA THR A 184 0.38 6.52 -31.66
C THR A 184 -0.48 5.45 -31.03
N VAL A 185 -1.63 5.83 -30.49
CA VAL A 185 -2.62 4.90 -29.94
C VAL A 185 -3.22 4.07 -31.07
N ILE A 186 -3.41 2.76 -30.84
CA ILE A 186 -4.00 1.86 -31.84
C ILE A 186 -5.42 1.45 -31.42
N PRO A 187 -6.25 0.96 -32.37
CA PRO A 187 -7.59 0.47 -32.07
C PRO A 187 -7.64 -0.68 -31.05
N ASP A 188 -8.69 -0.72 -30.22
CA ASP A 188 -8.86 -1.74 -29.18
C ASP A 188 -9.10 -3.15 -29.74
N ASP A 189 -9.79 -3.27 -30.87
CA ASP A 189 -9.99 -4.55 -31.55
C ASP A 189 -8.66 -5.14 -32.07
N VAL A 190 -7.78 -4.27 -32.60
CA VAL A 190 -6.41 -4.63 -32.95
C VAL A 190 -5.62 -5.00 -31.70
N CYS A 191 -5.60 -4.16 -30.67
CA CYS A 191 -4.84 -4.40 -29.45
C CYS A 191 -5.23 -5.70 -28.75
N GLY A 192 -6.53 -5.99 -28.69
CA GLY A 192 -7.12 -7.20 -28.10
C GLY A 192 -7.04 -8.45 -28.98
N SER A 193 -6.32 -8.42 -30.10
CA SER A 193 -6.19 -9.56 -31.00
C SER A 193 -4.80 -9.68 -31.63
N GLU A 194 -4.20 -10.86 -31.55
CA GLU A 194 -2.94 -11.17 -32.26
C GLU A 194 -3.16 -11.43 -33.75
N ASN A 195 -4.41 -11.50 -34.22
CA ASN A 195 -4.75 -11.92 -35.58
C ASN A 195 -5.15 -10.77 -36.51
N ILE A 196 -5.27 -9.55 -35.99
CA ILE A 196 -5.69 -8.38 -36.76
C ILE A 196 -4.45 -7.53 -37.07
N PRO A 197 -4.01 -7.46 -38.35
CA PRO A 197 -2.89 -6.61 -38.72
C PRO A 197 -3.30 -5.14 -38.72
N TYR A 198 -2.39 -4.27 -38.28
CA TYR A 198 -2.57 -2.82 -38.37
C TYR A 198 -1.25 -2.17 -38.80
N THR A 199 -1.34 -1.14 -39.64
CA THR A 199 -0.18 -0.50 -40.26
C THR A 199 -0.08 0.96 -39.83
N VAL A 200 1.06 1.33 -39.25
CA VAL A 200 1.43 2.72 -38.95
C VAL A 200 2.69 3.06 -39.72
N SER A 201 2.69 4.18 -40.43
CA SER A 201 3.87 4.66 -41.18
C SER A 201 4.53 3.62 -42.09
N GLY A 202 3.72 2.74 -42.70
CA GLY A 202 4.20 1.67 -43.60
C GLY A 202 4.73 0.41 -42.89
N VAL A 203 4.67 0.34 -41.55
CA VAL A 203 5.05 -0.83 -40.78
C VAL A 203 3.81 -1.54 -40.25
N THR A 204 3.66 -2.82 -40.57
CA THR A 204 2.57 -3.68 -40.09
C THR A 204 2.96 -4.41 -38.82
N PHE A 205 2.04 -4.44 -37.87
CA PHE A 205 2.16 -5.14 -36.60
C PHE A 205 0.84 -5.80 -36.21
N TYR A 206 0.88 -6.63 -35.19
CA TYR A 206 -0.25 -7.35 -34.61
C TYR A 206 -0.40 -6.99 -33.14
N GLY A 207 -1.61 -7.07 -32.60
CA GLY A 207 -1.88 -6.83 -31.18
C GLY A 207 -1.32 -7.91 -30.27
N LEU A 208 -1.76 -7.87 -29.00
CA LEU A 208 -1.21 -8.66 -27.90
C LEU A 208 -2.24 -9.58 -27.22
N ALA A 209 -3.47 -9.64 -27.75
CA ALA A 209 -4.59 -10.37 -27.14
C ALA A 209 -4.85 -10.01 -25.65
N ILE A 210 -4.78 -8.71 -25.32
CA ILE A 210 -4.99 -8.20 -23.95
C ILE A 210 -6.41 -7.70 -23.71
N ASP A 211 -6.80 -7.59 -22.45
CA ASP A 211 -8.08 -7.00 -22.04
C ASP A 211 -8.07 -5.47 -22.22
N THR A 212 -8.72 -4.99 -23.27
CA THR A 212 -8.76 -3.57 -23.63
C THR A 212 -9.67 -2.71 -22.76
N SER A 213 -10.44 -3.32 -21.84
CA SER A 213 -11.14 -2.56 -20.80
C SER A 213 -10.18 -1.97 -19.76
N THR A 214 -9.02 -2.61 -19.58
CA THR A 214 -7.99 -2.21 -18.59
C THR A 214 -6.70 -1.72 -19.22
N ALA A 215 -6.44 -2.09 -20.47
CA ALA A 215 -5.23 -1.73 -21.20
C ALA A 215 -5.50 -1.04 -22.54
N VAL A 216 -4.50 -0.33 -23.05
CA VAL A 216 -4.46 0.29 -24.37
C VAL A 216 -3.11 -0.03 -25.00
N CYS A 217 -3.07 -0.21 -26.31
CA CYS A 217 -1.82 -0.39 -27.03
C CYS A 217 -1.41 0.91 -27.72
N ALA A 218 -0.11 1.17 -27.77
CA ALA A 218 0.46 2.28 -28.53
C ALA A 218 1.82 1.90 -29.11
N ILE A 219 2.17 2.52 -30.24
CA ILE A 219 3.41 2.23 -30.96
C ILE A 219 3.92 3.46 -31.68
N GLY A 220 5.23 3.63 -31.76
CA GLY A 220 5.85 4.63 -32.62
C GLY A 220 6.61 3.97 -33.76
N VAL A 221 6.80 4.72 -34.84
CA VAL A 221 7.67 4.33 -35.96
C VAL A 221 8.60 5.49 -36.23
N LYS A 222 9.90 5.24 -36.20
CA LYS A 222 10.90 6.28 -36.43
C LYS A 222 10.82 6.75 -37.88
N THR A 223 10.64 8.06 -38.06
CA THR A 223 10.40 8.68 -39.37
C THR A 223 11.43 8.26 -40.41
N GLY A 224 10.95 7.84 -41.58
CA GLY A 224 11.80 7.42 -42.71
C GLY A 224 12.47 6.06 -42.55
N THR A 225 12.10 5.28 -41.53
CA THR A 225 12.63 3.94 -41.26
C THR A 225 11.49 2.97 -40.96
N ASP A 226 11.79 1.67 -40.86
CA ASP A 226 10.86 0.64 -40.40
C ASP A 226 11.07 0.26 -38.92
N LEU A 227 11.90 1.03 -38.21
CA LEU A 227 12.24 0.83 -36.81
C LEU A 227 11.09 1.32 -35.91
N LEU A 228 10.68 0.46 -34.98
CA LEU A 228 9.68 0.80 -33.99
C LEU A 228 10.28 1.62 -32.85
N ILE A 229 9.45 2.50 -32.28
CA ILE A 229 9.71 3.20 -31.04
C ILE A 229 8.84 2.56 -29.97
N ASP A 230 9.45 2.11 -28.88
CA ASP A 230 8.77 1.36 -27.82
C ASP A 230 9.46 1.50 -26.45
N THR A 231 8.68 1.30 -25.40
CA THR A 231 9.19 1.13 -24.04
C THR A 231 9.83 -0.24 -23.85
N CYS A 232 10.73 -0.38 -22.88
CA CYS A 232 11.49 -1.60 -22.67
C CYS A 232 11.62 -1.97 -21.18
N GLN A 233 12.38 -3.02 -20.86
CA GLN A 233 12.51 -3.47 -19.47
C GLN A 233 13.03 -2.32 -18.58
N GLY A 234 12.42 -2.14 -17.41
CA GLY A 234 12.73 -1.05 -16.48
C GLY A 234 11.97 0.27 -16.73
N ASP A 235 11.30 0.41 -17.88
CA ASP A 235 10.33 1.50 -18.11
C ASP A 235 8.96 1.19 -17.46
N SER A 236 8.70 -0.08 -17.13
CA SER A 236 7.50 -0.56 -16.43
C SER A 236 7.08 0.35 -15.27
N GLY A 237 5.80 0.72 -15.25
CA GLY A 237 5.22 1.66 -14.28
C GLY A 237 5.42 3.14 -14.62
N GLY A 238 6.26 3.47 -15.61
CA GLY A 238 6.42 4.82 -16.13
C GLY A 238 5.13 5.38 -16.76
N PRO A 239 5.04 6.71 -16.97
CA PRO A 239 3.85 7.35 -17.49
C PRO A 239 3.64 7.07 -18.99
N LEU A 240 2.39 6.83 -19.39
CA LEU A 240 1.85 7.20 -20.70
C LEU A 240 1.02 8.48 -20.53
N PHE A 241 1.35 9.54 -21.25
CA PHE A 241 0.81 10.87 -21.01
C PHE A 241 0.52 11.65 -22.31
N THR A 242 -0.36 12.65 -22.19
CA THR A 242 -0.71 13.60 -23.26
C THR A 242 -0.73 15.04 -22.74
N GLY A 243 -0.82 16.02 -23.63
CA GLY A 243 -0.92 17.45 -23.31
C GLY A 243 0.37 18.24 -23.58
N ALA A 244 0.28 19.57 -23.59
CA ALA A 244 1.45 20.42 -23.78
C ALA A 244 2.41 20.33 -22.57
N ILE A 245 3.67 20.75 -22.78
CA ILE A 245 4.69 20.76 -21.72
C ILE A 245 4.19 21.59 -20.51
N GLY A 246 4.29 21.02 -19.31
CA GLY A 246 3.81 21.60 -18.05
C GLY A 246 2.30 21.50 -17.83
N ARG A 247 1.56 20.85 -18.73
CA ARG A 247 0.10 20.58 -18.62
C ARG A 247 -0.22 19.12 -18.95
N GLU A 248 0.77 18.25 -18.80
CA GLU A 248 0.67 16.83 -19.08
C GLU A 248 -0.33 16.17 -18.13
N ARG A 249 -1.01 15.16 -18.67
CA ARG A 249 -1.91 14.31 -17.90
C ARG A 249 -1.54 12.85 -18.09
N LEU A 250 -1.51 12.13 -16.96
CA LEU A 250 -1.31 10.69 -16.93
C LEU A 250 -2.56 9.99 -17.45
N VAL A 251 -2.44 9.30 -18.58
CA VAL A 251 -3.53 8.56 -19.24
C VAL A 251 -3.33 7.05 -19.20
N GLY A 252 -2.09 6.59 -19.04
CA GLY A 252 -1.77 5.19 -18.81
C GLY A 252 -0.43 4.98 -18.10
N LEU A 253 -0.05 3.71 -17.94
CA LEU A 253 1.21 3.28 -17.35
C LEU A 253 1.88 2.25 -18.25
N VAL A 254 3.19 2.28 -18.40
CA VAL A 254 3.94 1.22 -19.08
C VAL A 254 3.70 -0.11 -18.35
N SER A 255 3.21 -1.13 -19.05
CA SER A 255 2.88 -2.43 -18.46
C SER A 255 3.70 -3.55 -19.11
N VAL A 256 3.17 -4.17 -20.18
CA VAL A 256 3.73 -5.39 -20.78
C VAL A 256 3.93 -5.20 -22.29
N GLY A 257 4.84 -5.98 -22.86
CA GLY A 257 5.08 -6.07 -24.30
C GLY A 257 5.78 -7.40 -24.62
N ILE A 258 5.73 -7.81 -25.88
CA ILE A 258 6.51 -8.95 -26.38
C ILE A 258 7.80 -8.37 -26.97
N GLY A 259 8.89 -8.51 -26.23
CA GLY A 259 10.15 -7.86 -26.59
C GLY A 259 10.10 -6.35 -26.40
N CYS A 260 11.03 -5.62 -27.04
CA CYS A 260 11.02 -4.16 -27.12
C CYS A 260 11.13 -3.74 -28.58
N ALA A 261 10.19 -2.96 -29.10
CA ALA A 261 10.19 -2.46 -30.48
C ALA A 261 10.30 -3.58 -31.54
N GLY A 262 9.69 -4.73 -31.26
CA GLY A 262 9.80 -5.90 -32.12
C GLY A 262 11.16 -6.60 -32.05
N PHE A 263 11.88 -6.55 -30.91
CA PHE A 263 13.11 -7.30 -30.67
C PHE A 263 13.02 -8.14 -29.39
N GLU A 264 13.56 -9.36 -29.42
CA GLU A 264 13.85 -10.16 -28.22
C GLU A 264 15.36 -10.29 -28.07
N GLY A 265 15.92 -9.72 -27.00
CA GLY A 265 17.37 -9.58 -26.88
C GLY A 265 17.95 -8.63 -27.94
N SER A 266 18.93 -9.13 -28.72
CA SER A 266 19.50 -8.43 -29.87
C SER A 266 18.86 -8.82 -31.21
N ASP A 267 17.90 -9.75 -31.20
CA ASP A 267 17.38 -10.37 -32.41
C ASP A 267 16.01 -9.77 -32.76
N PRO A 268 15.79 -9.36 -34.03
CA PRO A 268 14.50 -8.85 -34.47
C PRO A 268 13.45 -9.96 -34.47
N LEU A 269 12.29 -9.68 -33.90
CA LEU A 269 11.12 -10.54 -33.96
C LEU A 269 10.59 -10.59 -35.39
N ALA A 270 10.19 -11.80 -35.82
CA ALA A 270 9.48 -11.98 -37.08
C ALA A 270 8.12 -11.25 -37.08
N ILE A 271 7.54 -11.05 -35.90
CA ILE A 271 6.25 -10.38 -35.70
C ILE A 271 6.52 -9.11 -34.88
N LYS A 272 6.25 -7.97 -35.49
CA LYS A 272 6.28 -6.66 -34.84
C LYS A 272 5.01 -6.50 -33.99
N THR A 273 5.16 -6.06 -32.73
CA THR A 273 4.07 -5.90 -31.76
C THR A 273 4.14 -4.51 -31.10
N PRO A 274 3.01 -3.92 -30.68
CA PRO A 274 2.97 -2.67 -29.93
C PRO A 274 3.32 -2.92 -28.45
N GLY A 275 3.58 -1.84 -27.71
CA GLY A 275 3.58 -1.87 -26.24
C GLY A 275 2.16 -1.78 -25.69
N ALA A 276 1.89 -2.43 -24.55
CA ALA A 276 0.65 -2.30 -23.79
C ALA A 276 0.82 -1.40 -22.57
N TYR A 277 -0.22 -0.61 -22.31
CA TYR A 277 -0.24 0.37 -21.24
C TYR A 277 -1.53 0.23 -20.43
N THR A 278 -1.43 0.19 -19.11
CA THR A 278 -2.60 0.16 -18.22
C THR A 278 -3.33 1.50 -18.29
N ARG A 279 -4.62 1.53 -18.62
CA ARG A 279 -5.45 2.75 -18.68
C ARG A 279 -5.61 3.34 -17.28
N ILE A 280 -5.54 4.66 -17.10
CA ILE A 280 -5.78 5.28 -15.78
C ILE A 280 -7.27 5.44 -15.45
N ALA A 281 -8.09 5.81 -16.45
CA ALA A 281 -9.49 6.18 -16.21
C ALA A 281 -10.33 5.13 -15.45
N PRO A 282 -10.22 3.81 -15.73
CA PRO A 282 -10.96 2.79 -14.99
C PRO A 282 -10.67 2.78 -13.48
N TYR A 283 -9.49 3.28 -13.07
CA TYR A 283 -9.01 3.21 -11.69
C TYR A 283 -9.17 4.50 -10.90
N LEU A 284 -9.74 5.57 -11.48
CA LEU A 284 -9.84 6.87 -10.80
C LEU A 284 -10.55 6.77 -9.44
N THR A 285 -11.61 5.98 -9.34
CA THR A 285 -12.33 5.75 -8.07
C THR A 285 -11.46 5.03 -7.04
N TRP A 286 -10.75 3.98 -7.46
CA TRP A 286 -9.84 3.23 -6.58
C TRP A 286 -8.66 4.09 -6.12
N LEU A 287 -8.02 4.82 -7.04
CA LEU A 287 -6.96 5.78 -6.74
C LEU A 287 -7.43 6.86 -5.76
N THR A 288 -8.61 7.43 -6.00
CA THR A 288 -9.22 8.40 -5.09
C THR A 288 -9.44 7.77 -3.72
N GLY A 289 -9.95 6.54 -3.63
CA GLY A 289 -10.14 5.79 -2.40
C GLY A 289 -8.86 5.56 -1.58
N LEU A 290 -7.69 5.56 -2.24
CA LEU A 290 -6.37 5.50 -1.61
C LEU A 290 -5.80 6.88 -1.24
N GLY A 291 -6.55 7.97 -1.47
CA GLY A 291 -6.14 9.34 -1.21
C GLY A 291 -5.26 9.96 -2.29
N VAL A 292 -5.09 9.28 -3.44
CA VAL A 292 -4.26 9.78 -4.56
C VAL A 292 -4.92 10.99 -5.20
N GLY A 293 -4.11 12.03 -5.47
CA GLY A 293 -4.58 13.28 -6.09
C GLY A 293 -5.39 14.18 -5.15
N THR A 294 -5.56 13.78 -3.89
CA THR A 294 -6.11 14.66 -2.86
C THR A 294 -5.03 15.65 -2.40
N THR A 295 -5.41 16.87 -2.02
CA THR A 295 -4.46 17.89 -1.51
C THR A 295 -4.90 18.46 -0.17
N ALA A 296 -6.02 17.96 0.36
CA ALA A 296 -6.60 18.38 1.61
C ALA A 296 -6.54 17.25 2.63
N ALA A 297 -6.43 17.61 3.91
CA ALA A 297 -6.72 16.67 4.98
C ALA A 297 -8.19 16.20 4.89
N PRO A 298 -8.52 15.00 5.39
CA PRO A 298 -9.90 14.52 5.43
C PRO A 298 -10.79 15.47 6.24
N ALA A 299 -12.10 15.42 6.01
CA ALA A 299 -13.02 16.15 6.87
C ALA A 299 -13.09 15.47 8.25
N ALA A 300 -13.46 16.24 9.27
CA ALA A 300 -13.63 15.71 10.62
C ALA A 300 -14.69 14.59 10.61
N PRO A 301 -14.41 13.43 11.23
CA PRO A 301 -15.39 12.35 11.32
C PRO A 301 -16.51 12.72 12.30
N ALA A 302 -17.68 12.09 12.15
CA ALA A 302 -18.59 11.98 13.29
C ALA A 302 -18.17 10.79 14.16
N LEU A 303 -18.50 10.82 15.45
CA LEU A 303 -18.17 9.72 16.36
C LEU A 303 -19.27 9.46 17.38
N THR A 304 -19.33 8.22 17.84
CA THR A 304 -20.06 7.81 19.05
C THR A 304 -19.08 7.20 20.03
N ALA A 305 -19.31 7.42 21.33
CA ALA A 305 -18.49 6.88 22.40
C ALA A 305 -19.40 6.19 23.42
N VAL A 306 -19.16 4.90 23.66
CA VAL A 306 -20.00 4.06 24.52
C VAL A 306 -19.13 3.41 25.59
N SER A 307 -19.57 3.50 26.85
CA SER A 307 -18.95 2.81 27.98
C SER A 307 -18.98 1.30 27.78
N THR A 308 -17.84 0.64 27.95
CA THR A 308 -17.71 -0.82 27.96
C THR A 308 -17.09 -1.28 29.27
N ALA A 309 -17.03 -2.60 29.48
CA ALA A 309 -16.29 -3.14 30.62
C ALA A 309 -14.80 -2.73 30.55
N ASP A 310 -14.20 -2.79 29.37
CA ASP A 310 -12.75 -2.59 29.25
C ASP A 310 -12.35 -1.12 29.03
N GLY A 311 -13.33 -0.19 29.00
CA GLY A 311 -13.09 1.25 28.89
C GLY A 311 -14.19 1.99 28.13
N ILE A 312 -13.83 2.64 27.01
CA ILE A 312 -14.76 3.37 26.13
C ILE A 312 -14.55 2.90 24.69
N ALA A 313 -15.57 2.30 24.09
CA ALA A 313 -15.56 1.98 22.66
C ALA A 313 -15.97 3.22 21.86
N VAL A 314 -15.19 3.55 20.83
CA VAL A 314 -15.41 4.67 19.93
C VAL A 314 -15.67 4.13 18.53
N THR A 315 -16.78 4.54 17.92
CA THR A 315 -17.11 4.21 16.53
C THR A 315 -17.09 5.49 15.70
N PHE A 316 -16.38 5.47 14.57
CA PHE A 316 -16.24 6.59 13.66
C PHE A 316 -17.21 6.45 12.48
N ALA A 317 -17.72 7.59 12.02
CA ALA A 317 -18.38 7.72 10.73
C ALA A 317 -17.54 8.68 9.85
N PRO A 318 -17.02 8.22 8.69
CA PRO A 318 -16.22 9.04 7.79
C PRO A 318 -16.93 10.35 7.43
N GLY A 319 -16.19 11.46 7.47
CA GLY A 319 -16.67 12.77 7.04
C GLY A 319 -16.21 13.09 5.62
N GLY A 320 -17.11 13.59 4.78
CA GLY A 320 -16.78 14.09 3.44
C GLY A 320 -16.37 13.00 2.43
N THR A 321 -15.73 13.42 1.35
CA THR A 321 -15.33 12.55 0.22
C THR A 321 -13.84 12.26 0.15
N THR A 322 -13.02 12.99 0.91
CA THR A 322 -11.58 12.74 1.01
C THR A 322 -11.34 11.52 1.91
N PRO A 323 -10.75 10.43 1.39
CA PRO A 323 -10.60 9.22 2.19
C PRO A 323 -9.57 9.41 3.30
N ALA A 324 -9.91 8.85 4.46
CA ALA A 324 -9.02 8.71 5.59
C ALA A 324 -8.28 7.37 5.49
N ILE A 325 -6.98 7.39 5.79
CA ILE A 325 -6.12 6.20 5.93
C ILE A 325 -6.16 5.61 7.36
N GLY A 326 -6.89 6.26 8.27
CA GLY A 326 -7.15 5.79 9.63
C GLY A 326 -7.96 6.80 10.42
N TYR A 327 -8.29 6.45 11.65
CA TYR A 327 -8.99 7.31 12.59
C TYR A 327 -8.30 7.24 13.94
N ARG A 328 -8.36 8.34 14.69
CA ARG A 328 -7.79 8.44 16.03
C ARG A 328 -8.80 9.07 16.96
N ALA A 329 -8.99 8.47 18.14
CA ALA A 329 -9.76 9.06 19.22
C ALA A 329 -8.84 9.39 20.40
N VAL A 330 -9.12 10.51 21.05
CA VAL A 330 -8.43 10.96 22.26
C VAL A 330 -9.47 11.23 23.34
N ALA A 331 -9.35 10.56 24.47
CA ALA A 331 -10.11 10.84 25.68
C ALA A 331 -9.29 11.75 26.61
N THR A 332 -9.89 12.87 26.99
CA THR A 332 -9.35 13.79 28.00
C THR A 332 -10.25 13.79 29.21
N GLY A 333 -9.73 13.32 30.34
CA GLY A 333 -10.41 13.32 31.64
C GLY A 333 -9.75 14.28 32.62
N ALA A 334 -10.35 14.46 33.78
CA ALA A 334 -9.80 15.31 34.85
C ALA A 334 -8.61 14.67 35.58
N VAL A 335 -8.44 13.34 35.47
CA VAL A 335 -7.48 12.55 36.26
C VAL A 335 -6.41 11.91 35.35
N ASP A 336 -6.82 11.44 34.17
CA ASP A 336 -5.98 10.79 33.18
C ASP A 336 -6.59 10.98 31.78
N GLY A 337 -5.96 10.38 30.77
CA GLY A 337 -6.42 10.39 29.39
C GLY A 337 -5.84 9.23 28.61
N GLY A 338 -6.30 9.05 27.38
CA GLY A 338 -5.84 7.97 26.52
C GLY A 338 -6.18 8.21 25.06
N SER A 339 -5.58 7.41 24.19
CA SER A 339 -5.90 7.43 22.76
C SER A 339 -6.04 6.02 22.20
N CYS A 340 -6.87 5.87 21.18
CA CYS A 340 -6.94 4.67 20.38
C CYS A 340 -7.00 5.03 18.89
N GLU A 341 -6.59 4.09 18.04
CA GLU A 341 -6.61 4.25 16.59
C GLU A 341 -7.41 3.11 15.94
N ALA A 342 -8.03 3.42 14.81
CA ALA A 342 -8.85 2.54 14.00
C ALA A 342 -8.36 2.61 12.54
N VAL A 343 -8.34 1.47 11.85
CA VAL A 343 -8.03 1.42 10.41
C VAL A 343 -9.29 1.67 9.59
N PRO A 344 -9.21 2.09 8.31
CA PRO A 344 -10.40 2.45 7.53
C PRO A 344 -11.46 1.35 7.40
N GLY A 345 -11.06 0.08 7.42
CA GLY A 345 -11.97 -1.07 7.37
C GLY A 345 -12.59 -1.47 8.72
N GLU A 346 -12.00 -0.99 9.83
CA GLU A 346 -12.44 -1.28 11.19
C GLU A 346 -12.65 0.06 11.89
N LEU A 347 -13.81 0.68 11.62
CA LEU A 347 -14.18 2.03 12.08
C LEU A 347 -14.44 2.11 13.60
N THR A 348 -13.81 1.25 14.41
CA THR A 348 -14.01 1.19 15.85
C THR A 348 -12.67 0.99 16.56
N CYS A 349 -12.47 1.68 17.68
CA CYS A 349 -11.34 1.44 18.58
C CYS A 349 -11.79 1.56 20.04
N THR A 350 -11.02 0.97 20.97
CA THR A 350 -11.34 1.02 22.40
C THR A 350 -10.26 1.78 23.16
N LEU A 351 -10.67 2.82 23.88
CA LEU A 351 -9.85 3.53 24.86
C LEU A 351 -9.81 2.70 26.15
N THR A 352 -8.62 2.25 26.53
CA THR A 352 -8.37 1.41 27.71
C THR A 352 -7.46 2.14 28.71
N GLY A 353 -7.27 1.57 29.90
CA GLY A 353 -6.40 2.15 30.94
C GLY A 353 -6.94 3.41 31.60
N LEU A 354 -8.22 3.74 31.36
CA LEU A 354 -8.91 4.88 31.94
C LEU A 354 -9.41 4.58 33.36
N THR A 355 -9.39 5.60 34.22
CA THR A 355 -9.98 5.53 35.56
C THR A 355 -11.48 5.24 35.48
N ILE A 356 -11.86 4.06 35.99
CA ILE A 356 -13.24 3.56 36.03
C ILE A 356 -14.15 4.56 36.75
N GLY A 357 -15.31 4.85 36.15
CA GLY A 357 -16.32 5.76 36.67
C GLY A 357 -16.05 7.24 36.44
N ALA A 358 -14.87 7.61 35.91
CA ALA A 358 -14.56 8.98 35.54
C ALA A 358 -15.20 9.37 34.20
N ALA A 359 -15.56 10.65 34.07
CA ALA A 359 -16.08 11.22 32.83
C ALA A 359 -14.94 11.75 31.95
N TYR A 360 -15.06 11.52 30.64
CA TYR A 360 -14.10 11.91 29.61
C TYR A 360 -14.79 12.68 28.50
N SER A 361 -14.09 13.69 27.98
CA SER A 361 -14.39 14.28 26.68
C SER A 361 -13.61 13.51 25.60
N VAL A 362 -14.33 12.82 24.71
CA VAL A 362 -13.75 12.01 23.63
C VAL A 362 -13.81 12.80 22.33
N THR A 363 -12.65 13.06 21.73
CA THR A 363 -12.52 13.79 20.46
C THR A 363 -11.92 12.88 19.40
N GLY A 364 -12.48 12.91 18.18
CA GLY A 364 -12.07 12.08 17.07
C GLY A 364 -11.42 12.87 15.94
N TYR A 365 -10.55 12.20 15.20
CA TYR A 365 -9.83 12.74 14.06
C TYR A 365 -9.77 11.69 12.93
N ALA A 366 -9.88 12.15 11.69
CA ALA A 366 -9.59 11.34 10.52
C ALA A 366 -8.14 11.61 10.09
N LEU A 367 -7.38 10.54 9.89
CA LEU A 367 -5.98 10.61 9.48
C LEU A 367 -5.94 10.49 7.96
N GLY A 368 -5.34 11.46 7.27
CA GLY A 368 -5.12 11.39 5.83
C GLY A 368 -3.65 11.54 5.47
N THR A 369 -3.33 11.28 4.20
CA THR A 369 -1.97 11.47 3.70
C THR A 369 -1.49 12.93 3.89
N TYR A 370 -2.38 13.91 3.82
CA TYR A 370 -2.04 15.34 3.91
C TYR A 370 -2.18 15.95 5.31
N GLY A 371 -2.43 15.12 6.32
CA GLY A 371 -2.55 15.55 7.70
C GLY A 371 -3.80 15.01 8.38
N GLU A 372 -3.90 15.33 9.66
CA GLU A 372 -5.07 15.05 10.48
C GLU A 372 -6.20 16.03 10.11
N SER A 373 -7.43 15.55 10.12
CA SER A 373 -8.61 16.42 9.99
C SER A 373 -8.66 17.44 11.13
N PRO A 374 -9.47 18.50 11.02
CA PRO A 374 -9.92 19.22 12.21
C PRO A 374 -10.52 18.27 13.25
N ALA A 375 -10.51 18.67 14.51
CA ALA A 375 -11.14 17.92 15.59
C ALA A 375 -12.65 17.77 15.33
N ALA A 376 -13.15 16.54 15.48
CA ALA A 376 -14.59 16.28 15.54
C ALA A 376 -15.21 16.93 16.78
N THR A 377 -16.53 17.13 16.75
CA THR A 377 -17.29 17.50 17.95
C THR A 377 -17.09 16.46 19.04
N SER A 378 -16.62 16.87 20.21
CA SER A 378 -16.36 15.96 21.32
C SER A 378 -17.64 15.34 21.87
N VAL A 379 -17.58 14.06 22.25
CA VAL A 379 -18.67 13.31 22.89
C VAL A 379 -18.27 12.97 24.33
N SER A 380 -19.17 13.16 25.27
CA SER A 380 -18.95 12.78 26.67
C SER A 380 -19.21 11.28 26.89
N ALA A 381 -18.30 10.60 27.56
CA ALA A 381 -18.46 9.20 27.95
C ALA A 381 -17.83 8.92 29.31
N VAL A 382 -18.29 7.86 29.99
CA VAL A 382 -17.75 7.45 31.30
C VAL A 382 -17.03 6.12 31.13
N ALA A 383 -15.81 5.98 31.65
CA ALA A 383 -15.06 4.74 31.50
C ALA A 383 -15.60 3.62 32.42
N GLY A 384 -15.68 2.38 31.91
CA GLY A 384 -15.87 1.21 32.78
C GLY A 384 -17.20 1.15 33.54
N LEU A 385 -18.30 1.61 32.95
CA LEU A 385 -19.62 1.43 33.58
C LEU A 385 -20.19 0.03 33.29
N PRO A 386 -20.87 -0.58 34.27
CA PRO A 386 -21.60 -1.83 34.02
C PRO A 386 -22.67 -1.61 32.95
N THR A 387 -22.68 -2.47 31.93
CA THR A 387 -23.70 -2.49 30.88
C THR A 387 -24.87 -3.42 31.23
N ALA A 388 -24.73 -4.23 32.28
CA ALA A 388 -25.77 -5.10 32.80
C ALA A 388 -25.74 -5.21 34.34
N LYS A 389 -26.86 -5.69 34.91
CA LYS A 389 -26.88 -6.10 36.33
C LYS A 389 -25.88 -7.23 36.57
N PRO A 390 -25.34 -7.38 37.79
CA PRO A 390 -24.36 -8.43 38.09
C PRO A 390 -24.92 -9.83 37.84
N ALA A 391 -24.04 -10.76 37.47
CA ALA A 391 -24.38 -12.18 37.46
C ALA A 391 -24.91 -12.63 38.84
N LYS A 392 -25.85 -13.56 38.83
CA LYS A 392 -26.46 -14.09 40.07
C LYS A 392 -25.44 -14.93 40.84
N PRO A 393 -24.99 -14.51 42.04
CA PRO A 393 -24.03 -15.29 42.80
C PRO A 393 -24.67 -16.58 43.33
N ARG A 394 -23.84 -17.58 43.66
CA ARG A 394 -24.27 -18.82 44.30
C ARG A 394 -23.32 -19.18 45.44
N ILE A 395 -23.88 -19.51 46.60
CA ILE A 395 -23.10 -20.12 47.69
C ILE A 395 -22.90 -21.59 47.33
N LEU A 396 -21.64 -22.01 47.24
CA LEU A 396 -21.26 -23.37 46.84
C LEU A 396 -21.07 -24.27 48.07
N THR A 397 -20.28 -23.80 49.03
CA THR A 397 -19.98 -24.54 50.26
C THR A 397 -19.98 -23.61 51.46
N THR A 398 -20.33 -24.17 52.61
CA THR A 398 -20.13 -23.53 53.91
C THR A 398 -19.35 -24.48 54.80
N LYS A 399 -18.41 -23.94 55.57
CA LYS A 399 -17.59 -24.73 56.51
C LYS A 399 -17.45 -23.94 57.80
N SER A 400 -17.88 -24.55 58.92
CA SER A 400 -17.54 -24.04 60.24
C SER A 400 -16.05 -24.26 60.50
N THR A 401 -15.38 -23.23 61.00
CA THR A 401 -13.95 -23.26 61.33
C THR A 401 -13.76 -23.47 62.84
N PRO A 402 -12.60 -24.01 63.29
CA PRO A 402 -12.30 -24.19 64.72
C PRO A 402 -12.40 -22.90 65.55
N ALA A 403 -12.23 -21.74 64.91
CA ALA A 403 -12.36 -20.42 65.52
C ALA A 403 -13.80 -19.88 65.58
N ARG A 404 -14.82 -20.74 65.43
CA ARG A 404 -16.25 -20.37 65.41
C ARG A 404 -16.63 -19.34 64.34
N ARG A 405 -15.91 -19.36 63.22
CA ARG A 405 -16.24 -18.56 62.02
C ARG A 405 -16.83 -19.44 60.94
N LEU A 406 -17.74 -18.88 60.16
CA LEU A 406 -18.29 -19.51 58.97
C LEU A 406 -17.49 -19.08 57.74
N ALA A 407 -16.78 -20.02 57.13
CA ALA A 407 -16.17 -19.82 55.81
C ALA A 407 -17.20 -20.19 54.73
N VAL A 408 -17.38 -19.30 53.76
CA VAL A 408 -18.35 -19.44 52.67
C VAL A 408 -17.64 -19.30 51.34
N SER A 409 -17.79 -20.29 50.46
CA SER A 409 -17.31 -20.21 49.08
C SER A 409 -18.45 -19.78 48.17
N VAL A 410 -18.21 -18.77 47.34
CA VAL A 410 -19.19 -18.16 46.43
C VAL A 410 -18.66 -18.23 45.00
N ILE A 411 -19.51 -18.65 44.08
CA ILE A 411 -19.25 -18.67 42.63
C ILE A 411 -20.24 -17.77 41.89
N GLY A 412 -19.97 -17.50 40.60
CA GLY A 412 -20.80 -16.59 39.80
C GLY A 412 -20.70 -15.14 40.27
N THR A 413 -19.58 -14.78 40.90
CA THR A 413 -19.20 -13.40 41.16
C THR A 413 -18.61 -12.80 39.89
N ASP A 414 -19.01 -11.58 39.57
CA ASP A 414 -18.40 -10.80 38.52
C ASP A 414 -17.12 -10.16 39.06
N PRO A 415 -15.93 -10.47 38.51
CA PRO A 415 -14.66 -9.94 39.00
C PRO A 415 -14.43 -8.47 38.61
N GLN A 416 -15.38 -7.82 37.92
CA GLN A 416 -15.27 -6.41 37.55
C GLN A 416 -15.19 -5.49 38.79
N ALA A 417 -14.33 -4.46 38.69
CA ALA A 417 -14.02 -3.57 39.81
C ALA A 417 -15.23 -2.80 40.38
N TRP A 418 -16.30 -2.64 39.61
CA TRP A 418 -17.54 -1.95 40.01
C TRP A 418 -18.63 -2.87 40.54
N THR A 419 -18.38 -4.19 40.67
CA THR A 419 -19.34 -5.14 41.26
C THR A 419 -18.87 -5.59 42.65
N THR A 420 -19.63 -5.26 43.69
CA THR A 420 -19.37 -5.75 45.05
C THR A 420 -20.23 -6.97 45.36
N THR A 421 -19.61 -8.07 45.80
CA THR A 421 -20.34 -9.25 46.31
C THR A 421 -20.16 -9.41 47.81
N VAL A 422 -21.26 -9.56 48.54
CA VAL A 422 -21.27 -9.83 49.99
C VAL A 422 -22.07 -11.08 50.31
N VAL A 423 -21.66 -11.80 51.36
CA VAL A 423 -22.50 -12.81 52.02
C VAL A 423 -23.19 -12.18 53.21
N VAL A 424 -24.51 -12.37 53.30
CA VAL A 424 -25.36 -11.88 54.39
C VAL A 424 -25.97 -13.08 55.11
N CYS A 425 -25.76 -13.19 56.42
CA CYS A 425 -26.35 -14.21 57.27
C CYS A 425 -27.16 -13.56 58.39
N SER A 426 -28.38 -14.05 58.63
CA SER A 426 -29.26 -13.54 59.69
C SER A 426 -29.97 -14.68 60.41
N ASP A 427 -30.07 -14.57 61.74
CA ASP A 427 -30.81 -15.47 62.63
C ASP A 427 -32.16 -14.87 63.07
N GLY A 428 -32.61 -13.80 62.41
CA GLY A 428 -33.83 -13.06 62.75
C GLY A 428 -33.64 -11.98 63.82
N ALA A 429 -32.60 -12.08 64.66
CA ALA A 429 -32.28 -11.08 65.69
C ALA A 429 -31.03 -10.25 65.32
N THR A 430 -30.08 -10.84 64.60
CA THR A 430 -28.79 -10.27 64.23
C THR A 430 -28.49 -10.54 62.77
N THR A 431 -27.85 -9.59 62.09
CA THR A 431 -27.42 -9.73 60.69
C THR A 431 -25.94 -9.44 60.57
N THR A 432 -25.18 -10.39 60.04
CA THR A 432 -23.74 -10.26 59.79
C THR A 432 -23.48 -10.28 58.29
N ARG A 433 -22.50 -9.48 57.85
CA ARG A 433 -22.09 -9.37 56.44
C ARG A 433 -20.59 -9.56 56.31
N ALA A 434 -20.15 -10.20 55.24
CA ALA A 434 -18.74 -10.25 54.85
C ALA A 434 -18.60 -10.09 53.34
N THR A 435 -17.62 -9.28 52.93
CA THR A 435 -17.25 -9.13 51.52
C THR A 435 -16.63 -10.42 51.00
N VAL A 436 -17.01 -10.81 49.79
CA VAL A 436 -16.41 -11.93 49.09
C VAL A 436 -15.13 -11.43 48.42
N VAL A 437 -14.00 -12.04 48.76
CA VAL A 437 -12.69 -11.79 48.15
C VAL A 437 -12.18 -13.10 47.58
N ASN A 438 -11.83 -13.12 46.29
CA ASN A 438 -11.38 -14.33 45.58
C ASN A 438 -12.32 -15.53 45.78
N GLY A 439 -13.64 -15.29 45.65
CA GLY A 439 -14.68 -16.31 45.81
C GLY A 439 -14.90 -16.79 47.24
N LYS A 440 -14.32 -16.15 48.26
CA LYS A 440 -14.46 -16.56 49.67
C LYS A 440 -14.91 -15.40 50.56
N ALA A 441 -15.77 -15.70 51.52
CA ALA A 441 -16.14 -14.79 52.60
C ALA A 441 -16.04 -15.51 53.96
N VAL A 442 -15.68 -14.80 55.00
CA VAL A 442 -15.59 -15.34 56.37
C VAL A 442 -16.43 -14.49 57.30
N LEU A 443 -17.43 -15.09 57.95
CA LEU A 443 -18.33 -14.42 58.89
C LEU A 443 -18.05 -14.89 60.32
N SER A 444 -18.07 -13.96 61.27
CA SER A 444 -18.06 -14.29 62.70
C SER A 444 -19.50 -14.31 63.20
N LEU A 445 -20.00 -15.50 63.54
CA LEU A 445 -21.40 -15.73 63.90
C LEU A 445 -21.48 -16.28 65.33
N LYS A 446 -22.57 -15.98 66.05
CA LYS A 446 -22.81 -16.55 67.38
C LYS A 446 -23.16 -18.04 67.26
N PRO A 447 -22.61 -18.91 68.12
CA PRO A 447 -22.88 -20.35 68.09
C PRO A 447 -24.28 -20.68 68.62
N ARG A 448 -24.74 -21.92 68.38
CA ARG A 448 -26.05 -22.49 68.77
C ARG A 448 -27.23 -21.69 68.21
N ARG A 449 -27.10 -21.28 66.95
CA ARG A 449 -28.15 -20.53 66.22
C ARG A 449 -28.25 -21.00 64.79
N ASP A 450 -29.44 -20.84 64.23
CA ASP A 450 -29.73 -21.09 62.82
C ASP A 450 -29.70 -19.79 62.04
N TYR A 451 -28.86 -19.75 61.01
CA TYR A 451 -28.71 -18.59 60.14
C TYR A 451 -29.25 -18.88 58.75
N ARG A 452 -30.04 -17.93 58.24
CA ARG A 452 -30.40 -17.85 56.84
C ARG A 452 -29.37 -16.99 56.11
N CYS A 453 -28.57 -17.63 55.27
CA CYS A 453 -27.46 -17.00 54.53
C CYS A 453 -27.74 -16.87 53.04
N TYR A 454 -27.40 -15.74 52.42
CA TYR A 454 -27.44 -15.55 50.97
C TYR A 454 -26.27 -14.67 50.49
N ALA A 455 -25.85 -14.85 49.24
CA ALA A 455 -24.91 -13.95 48.58
C ALA A 455 -25.66 -12.86 47.79
N LYS A 456 -25.13 -11.64 47.77
CA LYS A 456 -25.69 -10.49 47.04
C LYS A 456 -24.58 -9.79 46.28
N SER A 457 -24.73 -9.70 44.96
CA SER A 457 -23.88 -8.89 44.08
C SER A 457 -24.58 -7.57 43.76
N THR A 458 -23.85 -6.45 43.78
CA THR A 458 -24.40 -5.10 43.55
C THR A 458 -23.46 -4.28 42.66
N ASN A 459 -24.02 -3.58 41.68
CA ASN A 459 -23.36 -2.54 40.87
C ASN A 459 -24.33 -1.35 40.65
N ALA A 460 -23.93 -0.36 39.84
CA ALA A 460 -24.75 0.85 39.57
C ALA A 460 -26.11 0.55 38.89
N LEU A 461 -26.25 -0.58 38.18
CA LEU A 461 -27.50 -0.99 37.53
C LEU A 461 -28.43 -1.80 38.45
N GLY A 462 -27.98 -2.14 39.66
CA GLY A 462 -28.81 -2.76 40.69
C GLY A 462 -28.13 -3.93 41.41
N SER A 463 -28.95 -4.78 42.05
CA SER A 463 -28.45 -5.91 42.81
C SER A 463 -29.19 -7.21 42.54
N VAL A 464 -28.46 -8.33 42.63
CA VAL A 464 -28.98 -9.69 42.43
C VAL A 464 -28.56 -10.56 43.61
N ARG A 465 -29.48 -11.38 44.11
CA ARG A 465 -29.27 -12.26 45.28
C ARG A 465 -29.32 -13.74 44.90
N SER A 466 -28.51 -14.56 45.58
CA SER A 466 -28.60 -16.02 45.51
C SER A 466 -29.88 -16.54 46.19
N LYS A 467 -30.20 -17.81 45.98
CA LYS A 467 -31.11 -18.51 46.92
C LYS A 467 -30.47 -18.50 48.31
N ALA A 468 -31.30 -18.39 49.34
CA ALA A 468 -30.83 -18.49 50.71
C ALA A 468 -30.63 -19.96 51.10
N ILE A 469 -29.63 -20.22 51.94
CA ILE A 469 -29.37 -21.51 52.57
C ILE A 469 -29.53 -21.38 54.08
N GLN A 470 -29.80 -22.51 54.75
CA GLN A 470 -29.79 -22.60 56.20
C GLN A 470 -28.43 -23.11 56.67
N VAL A 471 -27.88 -22.49 57.71
CA VAL A 471 -26.61 -22.87 58.32
C VAL A 471 -26.79 -22.88 59.84
N SER A 472 -26.60 -24.05 60.44
CA SER A 472 -26.58 -24.22 61.89
C SER A 472 -25.14 -24.28 62.38
N LEU A 473 -24.81 -23.52 63.43
CA LEU A 473 -23.45 -23.36 63.96
C LEU A 473 -23.29 -23.79 65.41
#